data_AF-A0A0F9LN01-F1
#
_entry.id   AF-A0A0F9LN01-F1
#
_cell.length_a   1.000
_cell.length_b   1.000
_cell.length_c   1.000
_cell.angle_alpha   90.00
_cell.angle_beta   90.00
_cell.angle_gamma   90.00
#
_symmetry.space_group_name_H-M   'P 1'
#
loop_
_entity.id
_entity.type
_entity.pdbx_description
1 polymer ?
#
loop_
_entity_poly.entity_id
_entity_poly.type
_entity_poly.pdbx_seq_one_letter_code
_entity_poly.pdbx_strand_id
1 'polypeptide(L)'
;MQYVCVAKCYFGGKLYMLGDILHWSDETSKPPNHFEPVEKVIQEKKEKVEETKSKIDTLRDELGKLGKPFDKRWGESKLKHQLVLAKKGM
;
A
#
# COMPACT_ATOMS: atom_id res chain seq x y z
N MET A 1 -10.74 25.48 10.16
CA MET A 1 -10.00 24.47 9.35
C MET A 1 -9.36 23.44 10.26
N GLN A 2 -9.12 22.22 9.76
CA GLN A 2 -8.44 21.17 10.52
C GLN A 2 -7.00 21.00 10.04
N TYR A 3 -6.07 20.88 11.00
CA TYR A 3 -4.66 20.68 10.72
C TYR A 3 -4.13 19.49 11.48
N VAL A 4 -3.14 18.80 10.91
CA VAL A 4 -2.43 17.70 11.55
C VAL A 4 -1.00 18.13 11.86
N CYS A 5 -0.54 17.87 13.09
CA CYS A 5 0.84 18.11 13.48
C CYS A 5 1.73 17.05 12.80
N VAL A 6 2.69 17.49 11.98
CA VAL A 6 3.59 16.60 11.19
C VAL A 6 4.96 16.39 11.84
N ALA A 7 5.23 17.09 12.94
CA ALA A 7 6.43 16.94 13.77
C ALA A 7 6.12 17.46 15.18
N LYS A 8 6.77 16.95 16.22
CA LYS A 8 6.54 17.39 17.62
C LYS A 8 6.53 18.92 17.72
N CYS A 9 5.38 19.50 18.07
CA CYS A 9 5.12 20.93 17.92
C CYS A 9 4.51 21.52 19.21
N TYR A 10 4.89 22.74 19.60
CA TYR A 10 4.33 23.43 20.77
C TYR A 10 3.55 24.66 20.31
N PHE A 11 2.27 24.73 20.65
CA PHE A 11 1.39 25.80 20.20
C PHE A 11 0.33 26.14 21.25
N GLY A 12 0.09 27.44 21.48
CA GLY A 12 -0.95 27.91 22.42
C GLY A 12 -0.80 27.37 23.84
N GLY A 13 0.43 27.15 24.31
CA GLY A 13 0.70 26.59 25.63
C GLY A 13 0.52 25.06 25.74
N LYS A 14 0.24 24.37 24.63
CA LYS A 14 0.05 22.92 24.57
C LYS A 14 1.09 22.26 23.68
N LEU A 15 1.55 21.09 24.10
CA LEU A 15 2.41 20.22 23.31
C LEU A 15 1.53 19.31 22.46
N TYR A 16 1.80 19.26 21.16
CA TYR A 16 1.17 18.38 20.19
C TYR A 16 2.22 17.41 19.64
N MET A 17 1.77 16.17 19.47
CA MET A 17 2.57 15.07 18.95
C MET A 17 2.23 14.82 17.49
N LEU A 18 3.08 14.04 16.82
CA LEU A 18 2.87 13.63 15.44
C LEU A 18 1.49 12.97 15.28
N GLY A 19 0.66 13.51 14.40
CA GLY A 19 -0.69 12.99 14.12
C GLY A 19 -1.81 13.67 14.92
N ASP A 20 -1.50 14.51 15.90
CA ASP A 20 -2.53 15.25 16.63
C ASP A 20 -3.25 16.22 15.70
N ILE A 21 -4.58 16.31 15.87
CA ILE A 21 -5.46 17.17 15.08
C ILE A 21 -5.78 18.43 15.86
N LEU A 22 -5.56 19.58 15.22
CA LEU A 22 -5.89 20.90 15.74
C LEU A 22 -7.05 21.49 14.95
N HIS A 23 -8.03 22.02 15.67
CA HIS A 23 -9.05 22.88 15.09
C HIS A 23 -8.59 24.33 15.17
N TRP A 24 -8.40 24.93 14.00
CA TRP A 24 -8.01 26.32 13.87
C TRP A 24 -9.23 27.15 13.47
N SER A 25 -9.56 28.14 14.29
CA SER A 25 -10.74 28.99 14.14
C SER A 25 -10.46 30.31 13.43
N ASP A 26 -9.20 30.68 13.26
CA ASP A 26 -8.81 32.01 12.82
C ASP A 26 -8.37 31.99 11.35
N GLU A 27 -9.26 32.44 10.47
CA GLU A 27 -9.09 32.36 9.00
C GLU A 27 -7.98 33.27 8.48
N THR A 28 -7.54 34.25 9.27
CA THR A 28 -6.52 35.24 8.87
C THR A 28 -5.10 34.84 9.26
N SER A 29 -4.93 33.88 10.18
CA SER A 29 -3.63 33.41 10.63
C SER A 29 -3.29 32.05 10.03
N LYS A 30 -2.14 31.97 9.35
CA LYS A 30 -1.61 30.68 8.89
C LYS A 30 -1.19 29.86 10.11
N PRO A 31 -1.46 28.54 10.14
CA PRO A 31 -0.97 27.70 11.20
C PRO A 31 0.57 27.63 11.17
N PRO A 32 1.21 27.21 12.27
CA PRO A 32 2.66 27.08 12.33
C PRO A 32 3.22 26.11 11.28
N ASN A 33 4.51 26.24 10.94
CA ASN A 33 5.20 25.45 9.91
C ASN A 33 5.17 23.91 10.12
N HIS A 34 4.78 23.43 11.30
CA HIS A 34 4.69 22.00 11.62
C HIS A 34 3.26 21.46 11.60
N PHE A 35 2.32 22.23 11.05
CA PHE A 35 0.94 21.83 10.84
C PHE A 35 0.61 21.86 9.36
N GLU A 36 0.04 20.79 8.85
CA GLU A 36 -0.45 20.71 7.47
C GLU A 36 -1.97 20.56 7.43
N PRO A 37 -2.64 21.14 6.41
CA PRO A 37 -4.07 20.92 6.22
C PRO A 37 -4.38 19.44 6.12
N VAL A 38 -5.39 18.98 6.84
CA VAL A 38 -5.77 17.56 6.85
C VAL A 38 -6.12 17.08 5.44
N GLU A 39 -6.77 17.92 4.63
CA GLU A 39 -7.15 17.61 3.25
C GLU A 39 -5.94 17.31 2.37
N LYS A 40 -4.85 18.08 2.54
CA LYS A 40 -3.60 17.90 1.79
C LYS A 40 -2.94 16.56 2.13
N VAL A 41 -2.83 16.25 3.43
CA VAL A 41 -2.24 14.98 3.89
C VAL A 41 -3.09 13.78 3.45
N ILE A 42 -4.41 13.91 3.45
CA ILE A 42 -5.31 12.88 2.92
C ILE A 42 -5.08 12.66 1.43
N GLN A 43 -4.95 13.73 0.66
CA GLN A 43 -4.72 13.65 -0.79
C GLN A 43 -3.40 12.95 -1.11
N GLU A 44 -2.30 13.36 -0.48
CA GLU A 44 -0.99 12.71 -0.66
C GLU A 44 -1.00 11.23 -0.27
N LYS A 45 -1.72 10.87 0.80
CA LYS A 45 -1.85 9.46 1.21
C LYS A 45 -2.67 8.66 0.20
N LYS A 46 -3.74 9.22 -0.36
CA LYS A 46 -4.54 8.57 -1.41
C LYS A 46 -3.70 8.29 -2.66
N GLU A 47 -2.90 9.26 -3.10
CA GLU A 47 -2.01 9.10 -4.25
C GLU A 47 -0.98 7.98 -4.02
N LYS A 48 -0.35 7.94 -2.83
CA LYS A 48 0.57 6.85 -2.46
C LYS A 48 -0.11 5.48 -2.40
N VAL A 49 -1.37 5.42 -1.97
CA VAL A 49 -2.16 4.17 -1.96
C VAL A 49 -2.43 3.69 -3.38
N GLU A 50 -2.86 4.57 -4.29
CA GLU A 50 -3.09 4.21 -5.68
C GLU A 50 -1.80 3.78 -6.40
N GLU A 51 -0.68 4.48 -6.14
CA GLU A 51 0.63 4.07 -6.66
C GLU A 51 1.04 2.68 -6.15
N THR A 52 0.84 2.42 -4.85
CA THR A 52 1.15 1.11 -4.25
C THR A 52 0.27 0.01 -4.82
N LYS A 53 -1.02 0.30 -5.06
CA LYS A 53 -1.96 -0.63 -5.66
C LYS A 53 -1.55 -1.01 -7.08
N SER A 54 -1.16 -0.04 -7.90
CA SER A 54 -0.63 -0.29 -9.25
C SER A 54 0.63 -1.16 -9.23
N LYS A 55 1.54 -0.93 -8.27
CA LYS A 55 2.72 -1.79 -8.06
C LYS A 55 2.33 -3.22 -7.69
N ILE A 56 1.34 -3.40 -6.81
CA ILE A 56 0.84 -4.73 -6.42
C ILE A 56 0.25 -5.46 -7.64
N ASP A 57 -0.55 -4.78 -8.46
CA ASP A 57 -1.15 -5.38 -9.65
C ASP A 57 -0.07 -5.82 -10.66
N THR A 58 0.97 -5.00 -10.84
CA THR A 58 2.13 -5.34 -11.69
C THR A 58 2.86 -6.58 -11.18
N LEU A 59 3.15 -6.63 -9.88
CA LEU A 59 3.80 -7.80 -9.25
C LEU A 59 2.94 -9.05 -9.35
N ARG A 60 1.61 -8.91 -9.24
CA ARG A 60 0.67 -10.03 -9.39
C ARG A 60 0.70 -10.60 -10.81
N ASP A 61 0.77 -9.75 -11.82
CA ASP A 61 0.88 -10.15 -13.22
C ASP A 61 2.22 -10.86 -13.51
N GLU A 62 3.32 -10.34 -12.97
CA GLU A 62 4.64 -10.97 -13.07
C GLU A 62 4.66 -12.36 -12.41
N LEU A 63 4.09 -12.48 -11.20
CA LEU A 63 3.94 -13.77 -10.53
C LEU A 63 3.06 -14.72 -11.34
N GLY A 64 1.97 -14.25 -11.95
CA GLY A 64 1.13 -15.05 -12.83
C GLY A 64 1.88 -15.59 -14.06
N LYS A 65 2.75 -14.77 -14.66
CA LYS A 65 3.60 -15.18 -15.80
C LYS A 65 4.63 -16.23 -15.41
N LEU A 66 5.18 -16.18 -14.19
CA LEU A 66 6.10 -17.19 -13.66
C LEU A 66 5.38 -18.47 -13.22
N GLY A 67 4.17 -18.34 -12.69
CA GLY A 67 3.35 -19.47 -12.24
C GLY A 67 2.87 -20.36 -13.37
N LYS A 68 2.42 -19.80 -14.50
CA LYS A 68 1.95 -20.57 -15.68
C LYS A 68 2.94 -21.64 -16.19
N PRO A 69 4.23 -21.32 -16.46
CA PRO A 69 5.20 -22.32 -16.88
C PRO A 69 5.58 -23.28 -15.75
N PHE A 70 5.53 -22.85 -14.48
CA PHE A 70 5.72 -23.74 -13.35
C PHE A 70 4.61 -24.80 -13.30
N ASP A 71 3.34 -24.39 -13.35
CA ASP A 71 2.18 -25.29 -13.33
C ASP A 71 2.19 -26.27 -14.51
N LYS A 72 2.51 -25.77 -15.72
CA LYS A 72 2.60 -26.61 -16.92
C LYS A 72 3.67 -27.70 -16.78
N ARG A 73 4.84 -27.34 -16.25
CA ARG A 73 6.00 -28.25 -16.16
C ARG A 73 5.78 -29.36 -15.13
N TRP A 74 5.11 -29.07 -14.01
CA TRP A 74 4.79 -30.06 -12.98
C TRP A 74 3.55 -30.89 -13.33
N GLY A 75 2.54 -30.30 -13.97
CA GLY A 75 1.37 -31.02 -14.47
C GLY A 75 1.74 -32.08 -15.52
N GLU A 76 2.63 -31.76 -16.46
CA GLU A 76 3.14 -32.71 -17.45
C GLU A 76 3.95 -33.85 -16.82
N SER A 77 4.73 -33.57 -15.75
CA SER A 77 5.48 -34.60 -15.02
C SER A 77 4.55 -35.62 -14.35
N LYS A 78 3.46 -35.14 -13.74
CA LYS A 78 2.45 -35.98 -13.09
C LYS A 78 1.72 -36.88 -14.09
N LEU A 79 1.33 -36.32 -15.24
CA LEU A 79 0.72 -37.07 -16.35
C LEU A 79 1.67 -38.12 -16.93
N LYS A 80 2.95 -37.77 -17.15
CA LYS A 80 3.97 -38.73 -17.62
C LYS A 80 4.15 -39.88 -16.63
N HIS A 81 4.19 -39.59 -15.33
CA HIS A 81 4.31 -40.63 -14.31
C HIS A 81 3.11 -41.57 -14.30
N GLN A 82 1.88 -41.04 -14.37
CA GLN A 82 0.66 -41.85 -14.47
C GLN A 82 0.63 -42.73 -15.73
N LEU A 83 1.06 -42.19 -16.88
CA LEU A 83 1.18 -42.95 -18.13
C LEU A 83 2.18 -44.11 -18.04
N VAL A 84 3.33 -43.90 -17.38
CA VAL A 84 4.33 -44.95 -17.16
C VAL A 84 3.80 -46.05 -16.22
N LEU A 85 3.07 -45.67 -15.16
CA LEU A 85 2.44 -46.62 -14.25
C LEU A 85 1.37 -47.47 -14.97
N ALA A 86 0.52 -46.83 -15.79
CA ALA A 86 -0.49 -47.53 -16.59
C ALA A 86 0.13 -48.51 -17.60
N LYS A 87 1.29 -48.18 -18.17
CA LYS A 87 2.02 -49.05 -19.11
C LYS A 87 2.72 -50.25 -18.46
N LYS A 88 3.05 -50.18 -17.17
CA LYS A 88 3.67 -51.28 -16.41
C LYS A 88 2.66 -52.20 -15.73
N GLY A 89 1.39 -51.79 -15.67
CA GLY A 89 0.29 -52.57 -15.08
C GLY A 89 -0.50 -53.44 -16.07
N MET A 90 -0.07 -53.49 -17.34
CA MET A 90 -0.47 -54.49 -18.35
C MET A 90 0.73 -55.39 -18.62
#